data_AF-A0A7W7NV14-F1
#
_entry.id   AF-A0A7W7NV14-F1
#
_cell.length_a   1.000
_cell.length_b   1.000
_cell.length_c   1.000
_cell.angle_alpha   90.00
_cell.angle_beta   90.00
_cell.angle_gamma   90.00
#
_symmetry.space_group_name_H-M   'P 1'
#
loop_
_entity.id
_entity.type
_entity.pdbx_description
1 polymer ?
#
loop_
_entity_poly.entity_id
_entity_poly.type
_entity_poly.pdbx_seq_one_letter_code
_entity_poly.pdbx_strand_id
1 'polypeptide(L)'
;MTRRLAGTWLSSAMLMISAPTAHAQAPATTRTPQTSAPATGDTARHRSPLVAPDFKVPVLARGPGFKLVPLGPDLVQVDYDAYMSSIEHLQKTFSRSTNWPTAGITSADAMKDMQGEAGRFRSRTSFAYGVLTPDAKRERGSVYVSPSPVPGYDAMVRLWVTKDEFDRGFDAELYKWVVAWVRQDWPFAKVAYPGRSIDWATWDALVAQGKARKTAQAH
;
A
#
# COMPACT_ATOMS: atom_id res chain seq x y z
N MET A 1 38.86 44.54 -9.86
CA MET A 1 38.10 45.81 -9.87
C MET A 1 36.62 45.44 -9.76
N THR A 2 35.79 45.94 -8.84
CA THR A 2 35.97 47.01 -7.83
C THR A 2 35.11 46.70 -6.57
N ARG A 3 35.48 47.20 -5.38
CA ARG A 3 34.77 46.99 -4.10
C ARG A 3 33.85 48.16 -3.71
N ARG A 4 32.75 47.88 -3.00
CA ARG A 4 32.20 48.57 -1.80
C ARG A 4 31.16 47.61 -1.17
N LEU A 5 31.18 47.28 0.13
CA LEU A 5 31.06 48.09 1.37
C LEU A 5 29.65 48.71 1.54
N ALA A 6 29.05 48.83 2.72
CA ALA A 6 29.18 48.15 4.04
C ALA A 6 28.07 48.73 4.96
N GLY A 7 27.67 48.04 6.05
CA GLY A 7 26.70 48.61 6.99
C GLY A 7 26.42 47.76 8.23
N THR A 8 27.03 48.13 9.37
CA THR A 8 26.82 47.51 10.70
C THR A 8 26.68 48.63 11.73
N TRP A 9 25.76 48.52 12.70
CA TRP A 9 25.69 49.42 13.86
C TRP A 9 25.32 48.71 15.17
N LEU A 10 25.91 49.24 16.26
CA LEU A 10 25.92 48.82 17.67
C LEU A 10 25.75 50.12 18.52
N SER A 11 25.34 50.17 19.79
CA SER A 11 24.91 49.18 20.80
C SER A 11 24.26 49.94 22.00
N SER A 12 24.14 49.32 23.18
CA SER A 12 23.86 49.93 24.50
C SER A 12 22.37 50.19 24.83
N ALA A 13 21.90 50.19 26.09
CA ALA A 13 22.52 50.05 27.43
C ALA A 13 21.55 49.22 28.36
N MET A 14 21.89 48.58 29.50
CA MET A 14 22.39 49.07 30.82
C MET A 14 21.31 49.88 31.60
N LEU A 15 20.88 49.59 32.85
CA LEU A 15 21.37 48.68 33.92
C LEU A 15 20.25 48.18 34.90
N MET A 16 20.65 47.46 35.96
CA MET A 16 19.94 46.89 37.15
C MET A 16 18.85 47.72 37.89
N ILE A 17 17.95 47.03 38.64
CA ILE A 17 17.83 47.07 40.13
C ILE A 17 16.73 46.12 40.71
N SER A 18 17.07 45.45 41.83
CA SER A 18 16.29 44.79 42.94
C SER A 18 14.89 44.13 42.78
N ALA A 19 14.68 43.08 43.60
CA ALA A 19 13.40 42.39 43.85
C ALA A 19 12.70 42.86 45.15
N PRO A 20 11.48 42.39 45.47
CA PRO A 20 11.37 41.32 46.49
C PRO A 20 10.28 40.24 46.22
N THR A 21 10.13 39.33 47.20
CA THR A 21 9.40 38.05 47.19
C THR A 21 7.87 38.14 47.23
N ALA A 22 7.18 37.19 46.57
CA ALA A 22 5.81 36.76 46.92
C ALA A 22 5.59 35.27 46.58
N HIS A 23 4.73 34.57 47.33
CA HIS A 23 4.41 33.15 47.10
C HIS A 23 3.18 32.96 46.19
N ALA A 24 3.23 31.96 45.31
CA ALA A 24 2.04 31.26 44.82
C ALA A 24 2.43 29.81 44.44
N GLN A 25 2.02 28.83 45.23
CA GLN A 25 2.14 27.41 44.86
C GLN A 25 0.95 27.01 43.99
N ALA A 26 1.20 26.60 42.75
CA ALA A 26 0.21 25.89 41.94
C ALA A 26 0.25 24.39 42.28
N PRO A 27 -0.90 23.69 42.42
CA PRO A 27 -0.92 22.30 42.83
C PRO A 27 -0.35 21.38 41.75
N ALA A 28 0.54 20.48 42.15
CA ALA A 28 1.02 19.41 41.28
C ALA A 28 -0.10 18.39 41.04
N THR A 29 -0.68 18.39 39.84
CA THR A 29 -1.69 17.40 39.46
C THR A 29 -1.03 16.03 39.31
N THR A 30 -1.20 15.16 40.32
CA THR A 30 -0.64 13.80 40.35
C THR A 30 -1.14 12.97 39.18
N ARG A 31 -0.38 12.93 38.08
CA ARG A 31 -0.67 12.07 36.94
C ARG A 31 -0.30 10.63 37.30
N THR A 32 -1.30 9.88 37.76
CA THR A 32 -1.20 8.45 38.05
C THR A 32 -0.53 7.70 36.90
N PRO A 33 0.43 6.78 37.15
CA PRO A 33 0.93 5.91 36.11
C PRO A 33 -0.20 4.99 35.64
N GLN A 34 -0.76 5.26 34.46
CA GLN A 34 -1.62 4.29 33.78
C GLN A 34 -0.75 3.13 33.32
N THR A 35 -0.78 2.04 34.10
CA THR A 35 -0.25 0.74 33.69
C THR A 35 -0.86 0.37 32.35
N SER A 36 -0.06 0.44 31.29
CA SER A 36 -0.46 0.00 29.96
C SER A 36 -0.73 -1.50 29.99
N ALA A 37 -2.01 -1.88 29.88
CA ALA A 37 -2.40 -3.25 29.62
C ALA A 37 -1.64 -3.77 28.38
N PRO A 38 -1.19 -5.04 28.38
CA PRO A 38 -0.22 -5.51 27.42
C PRO A 38 -0.74 -5.39 25.98
N ALA A 39 0.15 -5.04 25.06
CA ALA A 39 -0.15 -5.11 23.64
C ALA A 39 -0.59 -6.54 23.30
N THR A 40 -1.86 -6.71 22.90
CA THR A 40 -2.32 -7.97 22.32
C THR A 40 -1.55 -8.20 21.04
N GLY A 41 -0.51 -9.03 21.11
CA GLY A 41 0.26 -9.42 19.95
C GLY A 41 -0.69 -9.97 18.90
N ASP A 42 -0.71 -9.33 17.72
CA ASP A 42 -1.51 -9.79 16.59
C ASP A 42 -1.00 -11.19 16.22
N THR A 43 -1.74 -12.21 16.65
CA THR A 43 -1.53 -13.59 16.25
C THR A 43 -1.99 -13.70 14.80
N ALA A 44 -1.14 -13.16 13.92
CA ALA A 44 -1.36 -12.97 12.50
C ALA A 44 -1.89 -14.27 11.90
N ARG A 45 -3.22 -14.34 11.75
CA ARG A 45 -3.93 -15.61 11.55
C ARG A 45 -3.32 -16.34 10.39
N HIS A 46 -2.72 -17.52 10.64
CA HIS A 46 -2.07 -18.33 9.63
C HIS A 46 -3.06 -18.66 8.51
N ARG A 47 -3.03 -17.87 7.44
CA ARG A 47 -3.81 -18.14 6.24
C ARG A 47 -3.12 -19.28 5.50
N SER A 48 -3.90 -20.23 5.00
CA SER A 48 -3.38 -21.27 4.12
C SER A 48 -2.65 -20.65 2.92
N PRO A 49 -1.54 -21.24 2.45
CA PRO A 49 -0.93 -20.87 1.18
C PRO A 49 -1.94 -20.90 0.02
N LEU A 50 -1.84 -19.93 -0.88
CA LEU A 50 -2.68 -19.83 -2.09
C LEU A 50 -2.30 -20.87 -3.16
N VAL A 51 -1.10 -21.44 -3.06
CA VAL A 51 -0.49 -22.34 -4.05
C VAL A 51 0.32 -23.43 -3.34
N ALA A 52 0.35 -24.63 -3.92
CA ALA A 52 1.05 -25.81 -3.39
C ALA A 52 2.53 -25.51 -3.05
N PRO A 53 3.15 -26.15 -2.04
CA PRO A 53 4.48 -25.75 -1.53
C PRO A 53 5.61 -25.80 -2.56
N ASP A 54 5.52 -26.73 -3.51
CA ASP A 54 6.48 -27.00 -4.57
C ASP A 54 6.40 -26.02 -5.75
N PHE A 55 5.21 -25.46 -6.03
CA PHE A 55 4.95 -24.55 -7.14
C PHE A 55 5.92 -23.35 -7.16
N LYS A 56 6.48 -23.05 -8.35
CA LYS A 56 7.45 -21.97 -8.53
C LYS A 56 6.73 -20.66 -8.84
N VAL A 57 6.37 -19.94 -7.78
CA VAL A 57 5.83 -18.57 -7.86
C VAL A 57 6.79 -17.71 -8.68
N PRO A 58 6.35 -17.02 -9.74
CA PRO A 58 7.21 -16.15 -10.52
C PRO A 58 7.82 -15.04 -9.65
N VAL A 59 9.14 -14.86 -9.69
CA VAL A 59 9.83 -13.70 -9.07
C VAL A 59 10.26 -12.65 -10.09
N LEU A 60 10.03 -12.93 -11.38
CA LEU A 60 10.17 -12.02 -12.50
C LEU A 60 9.27 -12.52 -13.64
N ALA A 61 8.41 -11.67 -14.18
CA ALA A 61 7.73 -11.92 -15.45
C ALA A 61 7.92 -10.71 -16.38
N ARG A 62 8.03 -10.94 -17.69
CA ARG A 62 8.37 -9.89 -18.68
C ARG A 62 7.24 -9.70 -19.67
N GLY A 63 6.79 -8.46 -19.83
CA GLY A 63 5.80 -8.06 -20.82
C GLY A 63 6.37 -7.07 -21.84
N PRO A 64 5.60 -6.69 -22.86
CA PRO A 64 6.02 -5.71 -23.87
C PRO A 64 6.31 -4.34 -23.21
N GLY A 65 7.59 -4.01 -23.05
CA GLY A 65 8.00 -2.73 -22.43
C GLY A 65 7.76 -2.63 -20.91
N PHE A 66 7.63 -3.75 -20.19
CA PHE A 66 7.55 -3.76 -18.72
C PHE A 66 8.02 -5.09 -18.11
N LYS A 67 8.16 -5.11 -16.78
CA LYS A 67 8.42 -6.32 -15.99
C LYS A 67 7.61 -6.31 -14.70
N LEU A 68 7.07 -7.45 -14.31
CA LEU A 68 6.52 -7.67 -12.96
C LEU A 68 7.64 -8.21 -12.08
N VAL A 69 7.81 -7.61 -10.91
CA VAL A 69 8.69 -8.08 -9.82
C VAL A 69 7.94 -7.97 -8.48
N PRO A 70 8.19 -8.86 -7.50
CA PRO A 70 7.50 -8.82 -6.20
C PRO A 70 7.65 -7.46 -5.49
N LEU A 71 6.58 -6.94 -4.91
CA LEU A 71 6.64 -5.76 -4.05
C LEU A 71 7.36 -6.08 -2.73
N GLY A 72 8.15 -5.12 -2.25
CA GLY A 72 9.00 -5.27 -1.08
C GLY A 72 9.83 -4.01 -0.81
N PRO A 73 10.59 -3.98 0.30
CA PRO A 73 11.29 -2.77 0.78
C PRO A 73 12.14 -2.04 -0.26
N ASP A 74 12.80 -2.77 -1.15
CA ASP A 74 13.69 -2.23 -2.20
C ASP A 74 12.95 -1.38 -3.26
N LEU A 75 11.62 -1.51 -3.35
CA LEU A 75 10.77 -0.78 -4.28
C LEU A 75 9.96 0.36 -3.63
N VAL A 76 10.08 0.56 -2.31
CA VAL A 76 9.21 1.46 -1.52
C VAL A 76 9.04 2.86 -2.11
N GLN A 77 10.13 3.47 -2.59
CA GLN A 77 10.08 4.81 -3.18
C GLN A 77 9.38 4.80 -4.55
N VAL A 78 9.61 3.77 -5.34
CA VAL A 78 9.13 3.66 -6.73
C VAL A 78 7.63 3.38 -6.78
N ASP A 79 7.12 2.56 -5.85
CA ASP A 79 5.68 2.35 -5.63
C ASP A 79 5.01 3.61 -5.02
N TYR A 80 5.62 4.21 -3.99
CA TYR A 80 5.12 5.44 -3.36
C TYR A 80 4.95 6.58 -4.37
N ASP A 81 5.97 6.86 -5.19
CA ASP A 81 5.91 7.88 -6.23
C ASP A 81 4.82 7.57 -7.27
N ALA A 82 4.63 6.28 -7.60
CA ALA A 82 3.59 5.85 -8.53
C ALA A 82 2.18 6.06 -7.97
N TYR A 83 1.83 5.58 -6.77
CA TYR A 83 0.46 5.78 -6.26
C TYR A 83 0.20 7.24 -5.82
N MET A 84 1.21 7.96 -5.34
CA MET A 84 1.05 9.39 -4.98
C MET A 84 0.85 10.29 -6.19
N SER A 85 1.42 9.95 -7.37
CA SER A 85 1.09 10.66 -8.62
C SER A 85 -0.39 10.52 -9.04
N SER A 86 -1.10 9.54 -8.47
CA SER A 86 -2.34 8.99 -9.04
C SER A 86 -3.50 8.93 -8.05
N ILE A 87 -3.45 9.70 -6.95
CA ILE A 87 -4.39 9.59 -5.82
C ILE A 87 -5.86 9.57 -6.26
N GLU A 88 -6.35 10.63 -6.90
CA GLU A 88 -7.75 10.71 -7.35
C GLU A 88 -8.12 9.60 -8.34
N HIS A 89 -7.19 9.14 -9.17
CA HIS A 89 -7.44 8.06 -10.11
C HIS A 89 -7.68 6.75 -9.35
N LEU A 90 -6.74 6.36 -8.48
CA LEU A 90 -6.80 5.11 -7.73
C LEU A 90 -7.97 5.04 -6.76
N GLN A 91 -8.32 6.17 -6.13
CA GLN A 91 -9.53 6.31 -5.31
C GLN A 91 -10.82 6.03 -6.10
N LYS A 92 -10.87 6.41 -7.39
CA LYS A 92 -12.03 6.23 -8.27
C LYS A 92 -12.06 4.86 -8.95
N THR A 93 -10.92 4.35 -9.43
CA THR A 93 -10.85 3.15 -10.29
C THR A 93 -10.49 1.85 -9.57
N PHE A 94 -9.67 1.90 -8.52
CA PHE A 94 -9.07 0.71 -7.89
C PHE A 94 -9.57 0.44 -6.47
N SER A 95 -9.35 1.38 -5.54
CA SER A 95 -9.76 1.22 -4.14
C SER A 95 -11.24 1.52 -3.92
N ARG A 96 -11.86 2.29 -4.82
CA ARG A 96 -13.25 2.75 -4.78
C ARG A 96 -13.60 3.45 -3.45
N SER A 97 -12.62 4.15 -2.89
CA SER A 97 -12.68 4.76 -1.56
C SER A 97 -11.64 5.87 -1.43
N THR A 98 -11.98 6.94 -0.72
CA THR A 98 -11.06 8.01 -0.34
C THR A 98 -10.02 7.59 0.71
N ASN A 99 -10.11 6.37 1.25
CA ASN A 99 -9.23 5.87 2.31
C ASN A 99 -7.83 5.46 1.81
N TRP A 100 -7.66 5.15 0.51
CA TRP A 100 -6.34 4.84 -0.06
C TRP A 100 -6.26 5.14 -1.57
N PRO A 101 -5.13 5.67 -2.07
CA PRO A 101 -4.05 6.27 -1.29
C PRO A 101 -4.51 7.63 -0.72
N THR A 102 -3.74 8.24 0.18
CA THR A 102 -4.00 9.60 0.67
C THR A 102 -2.68 10.36 0.80
N ALA A 103 -2.72 11.69 0.65
CA ALA A 103 -1.51 12.53 0.74
C ALA A 103 -0.85 12.57 2.14
N GLY A 104 -1.43 11.88 3.13
CA GLY A 104 -0.90 11.77 4.50
C GLY A 104 -0.22 10.44 4.83
N ILE A 105 -0.10 9.50 3.89
CA ILE A 105 0.65 8.25 4.10
C ILE A 105 2.13 8.61 4.31
N THR A 106 2.72 8.18 5.43
CA THR A 106 4.13 8.45 5.71
C THR A 106 5.05 7.47 5.00
N SER A 107 6.33 7.82 4.84
CA SER A 107 7.35 6.89 4.35
C SER A 107 7.53 5.66 5.25
N ALA A 108 7.24 5.79 6.55
CA ALA A 108 7.22 4.67 7.49
C ALA A 108 6.02 3.73 7.26
N ASP A 109 4.84 4.25 6.94
CA ASP A 109 3.66 3.45 6.58
C ASP A 109 3.84 2.75 5.23
N ALA A 110 4.42 3.44 4.24
CA ALA A 110 4.75 2.86 2.94
C ALA A 110 5.77 1.71 3.07
N MET A 111 6.85 1.92 3.85
CA MET A 111 7.81 0.88 4.19
C MET A 111 7.15 -0.30 4.92
N LYS A 112 6.23 -0.03 5.85
CA LYS A 112 5.50 -1.06 6.60
C LYS A 112 4.59 -1.91 5.70
N ASP A 113 3.92 -1.33 4.70
CA ASP A 113 3.13 -2.15 3.76
C ASP A 113 4.01 -2.92 2.78
N MET A 114 5.13 -2.36 2.32
CA MET A 114 6.13 -3.11 1.54
C MET A 114 6.72 -4.30 2.30
N GLN A 115 7.03 -4.13 3.60
CA GLN A 115 7.40 -5.24 4.49
C GLN A 115 6.26 -6.26 4.63
N GLY A 116 5.01 -5.76 4.66
CA GLY A 116 3.78 -6.54 4.66
C GLY A 116 3.64 -7.42 3.41
N GLU A 117 3.73 -6.84 2.21
CA GLU A 117 3.65 -7.60 0.94
C GLU A 117 4.80 -8.60 0.80
N ALA A 118 6.03 -8.21 1.14
CA ALA A 118 7.15 -9.16 1.17
C ALA A 118 6.89 -10.32 2.17
N GLY A 119 6.22 -10.07 3.29
CA GLY A 119 5.75 -11.10 4.23
C GLY A 119 4.64 -11.98 3.66
N ARG A 120 3.65 -11.40 2.97
CA ARG A 120 2.55 -12.11 2.28
C ARG A 120 3.10 -13.02 1.17
N PHE A 121 4.09 -12.54 0.41
CA PHE A 121 4.80 -13.26 -0.64
C PHE A 121 5.60 -14.44 -0.07
N ARG A 122 6.46 -14.21 0.94
CA ARG A 122 7.24 -15.28 1.61
C ARG A 122 6.36 -16.36 2.23
N SER A 123 5.24 -15.97 2.85
CA SER A 123 4.25 -16.92 3.42
C SER A 123 3.35 -17.59 2.37
N ARG A 124 3.48 -17.22 1.09
CA ARG A 124 2.67 -17.72 -0.04
C ARG A 124 1.17 -17.45 0.11
N THR A 125 0.78 -16.46 0.90
CA THR A 125 -0.62 -16.15 1.25
C THR A 125 -1.29 -15.17 0.28
N SER A 126 -0.50 -14.26 -0.31
CA SER A 126 -0.84 -13.50 -1.52
C SER A 126 0.44 -12.97 -2.16
N PHE A 127 0.35 -12.55 -3.42
CA PHE A 127 1.51 -12.12 -4.21
C PHE A 127 1.20 -10.77 -4.88
N ALA A 128 1.87 -9.71 -4.44
CA ALA A 128 1.80 -8.40 -5.06
C ALA A 128 3.06 -8.14 -5.90
N TYR A 129 2.87 -7.53 -7.08
CA TYR A 129 3.91 -7.28 -8.07
C TYR A 129 3.87 -5.84 -8.54
N GLY A 130 5.02 -5.17 -8.53
CA GLY A 130 5.19 -3.88 -9.18
C GLY A 130 5.43 -4.05 -10.68
N VAL A 131 4.68 -3.30 -11.49
CA VAL A 131 4.77 -3.31 -12.97
C VAL A 131 5.76 -2.23 -13.39
N LEU A 132 7.04 -2.56 -13.33
CA LEU A 132 8.12 -1.62 -13.55
C LEU A 132 8.42 -1.40 -15.04
N THR A 133 8.97 -0.22 -15.35
CA THR A 133 9.69 0.00 -16.61
C THR A 133 10.85 -1.00 -16.77
N PRO A 134 11.34 -1.27 -18.00
CA PRO A 134 12.40 -2.24 -18.22
C PRO A 134 13.68 -1.96 -17.40
N ASP A 135 13.97 -0.68 -17.16
CA ASP A 135 15.10 -0.18 -16.35
C ASP A 135 14.81 -0.05 -14.84
N ALA A 136 13.61 -0.40 -14.37
CA ALA A 136 13.14 -0.27 -12.98
C ALA A 136 13.08 1.16 -12.38
N LYS A 137 13.26 2.23 -13.16
CA LYS A 137 13.22 3.60 -12.62
C LYS A 137 11.82 4.14 -12.31
N ARG A 138 10.76 3.48 -12.79
CA ARG A 138 9.36 3.85 -12.58
C ARG A 138 8.51 2.60 -12.39
N GLU A 139 7.54 2.69 -11.49
CA GLU A 139 6.38 1.80 -11.49
C GLU A 139 5.27 2.40 -12.36
N ARG A 140 4.65 1.54 -13.17
CA ARG A 140 3.54 1.90 -14.07
C ARG A 140 2.18 1.54 -13.46
N GLY A 141 2.18 0.80 -12.36
CA GLY A 141 1.01 0.15 -11.74
C GLY A 141 1.41 -1.11 -10.98
N SER A 142 0.49 -1.70 -10.21
CA SER A 142 0.74 -2.99 -9.53
C SER A 142 -0.31 -4.05 -9.86
N VAL A 143 0.06 -5.33 -9.69
CA VAL A 143 -0.80 -6.51 -9.89
C VAL A 143 -0.79 -7.37 -8.62
N TYR A 144 -1.98 -7.74 -8.13
CA TYR A 144 -2.16 -8.51 -6.89
C TYR A 144 -2.87 -9.83 -7.20
N VAL A 145 -2.22 -10.95 -6.89
CA VAL A 145 -2.77 -12.31 -6.96
C VAL A 145 -3.08 -12.77 -5.54
N SER A 146 -4.35 -13.06 -5.24
CA SER A 146 -4.81 -13.25 -3.86
C SER A 146 -5.92 -14.31 -3.73
N PRO A 147 -6.14 -14.92 -2.55
CA PRO A 147 -7.26 -15.85 -2.34
C PRO A 147 -8.60 -15.17 -2.58
N SER A 148 -9.51 -15.85 -3.28
CA SER A 148 -10.85 -15.29 -3.52
C SER A 148 -11.68 -15.22 -2.22
N PRO A 149 -12.32 -14.08 -1.90
CA PRO A 149 -13.33 -14.02 -0.85
C PRO A 149 -14.65 -14.72 -1.26
N VAL A 150 -14.90 -14.84 -2.56
CA VAL A 150 -16.09 -15.46 -3.18
C VAL A 150 -15.83 -16.97 -3.41
N PRO A 151 -16.67 -17.88 -2.87
CA PRO A 151 -16.53 -19.32 -3.11
C PRO A 151 -16.60 -19.70 -4.59
N GLY A 152 -15.89 -20.77 -4.98
CA GLY A 152 -15.89 -21.26 -6.36
C GLY A 152 -15.11 -20.38 -7.33
N TYR A 153 -14.08 -19.69 -6.83
CA TYR A 153 -12.93 -19.13 -7.57
C TYR A 153 -11.67 -19.46 -6.77
N ASP A 154 -10.58 -19.83 -7.43
CA ASP A 154 -9.34 -20.23 -6.76
C ASP A 154 -8.57 -18.99 -6.30
N ALA A 155 -8.52 -17.98 -7.17
CA ALA A 155 -7.87 -16.70 -6.93
C ALA A 155 -8.73 -15.52 -7.38
N MET A 156 -8.48 -14.37 -6.76
CA MET A 156 -8.90 -13.04 -7.21
C MET A 156 -7.63 -12.28 -7.63
N VAL A 157 -7.64 -11.78 -8.86
CA VAL A 157 -6.60 -10.90 -9.39
C VAL A 157 -7.14 -9.48 -9.52
N ARG A 158 -6.38 -8.52 -9.01
CA ARG A 158 -6.67 -7.07 -9.12
C ARG A 158 -5.44 -6.36 -9.66
N LEU A 159 -5.65 -5.26 -10.38
CA LEU A 159 -4.57 -4.45 -10.93
C LEU A 159 -4.98 -2.98 -11.06
N TRP A 160 -3.99 -2.09 -10.93
CA TRP A 160 -4.09 -0.66 -11.24
C TRP A 160 -2.90 -0.21 -12.10
N VAL A 161 -3.04 0.96 -12.71
CA VAL A 161 -1.93 1.71 -13.35
C VAL A 161 -1.95 3.16 -12.88
N THR A 162 -0.84 3.87 -13.04
CA THR A 162 -0.80 5.32 -12.77
C THR A 162 -1.67 6.09 -13.76
N LYS A 163 -2.12 7.30 -13.41
CA LYS A 163 -2.99 8.13 -14.25
C LYS A 163 -2.41 8.35 -15.65
N ASP A 164 -1.12 8.67 -15.73
CA ASP A 164 -0.38 8.84 -16.99
C ASP A 164 -0.40 7.57 -17.88
N GLU A 165 -0.29 6.40 -17.26
CA GLU A 165 -0.26 5.12 -17.98
C GLU A 165 -1.68 4.68 -18.37
N PHE A 166 -2.71 5.02 -17.56
CA PHE A 166 -4.12 4.87 -17.90
C PHE A 166 -4.50 5.73 -19.12
N ASP A 167 -4.14 7.01 -19.10
CA ASP A 167 -4.43 7.96 -20.19
C ASP A 167 -3.75 7.56 -21.51
N ARG A 168 -2.61 6.85 -21.41
CA ARG A 168 -1.87 6.27 -22.54
C ARG A 168 -2.38 4.87 -22.96
N GLY A 169 -3.47 4.39 -22.37
CA GLY A 169 -4.13 3.12 -22.73
C GLY A 169 -3.50 1.85 -22.15
N PHE A 170 -2.40 1.96 -21.39
CA PHE A 170 -1.64 0.80 -20.90
C PHE A 170 -2.46 -0.09 -19.95
N ASP A 171 -3.45 0.46 -19.26
CA ASP A 171 -4.37 -0.28 -18.38
C ASP A 171 -5.01 -1.50 -19.08
N ALA A 172 -5.46 -1.33 -20.32
CA ALA A 172 -6.10 -2.38 -21.11
C ALA A 172 -5.07 -3.40 -21.65
N GLU A 173 -3.87 -2.94 -22.03
CA GLU A 173 -2.76 -3.79 -22.46
C GLU A 173 -2.26 -4.68 -21.32
N LEU A 174 -2.06 -4.08 -20.14
CA LEU A 174 -1.65 -4.77 -18.93
C LEU A 174 -2.71 -5.77 -18.48
N TYR A 175 -3.99 -5.42 -18.48
CA TYR A 175 -5.06 -6.36 -18.14
C TYR A 175 -5.06 -7.57 -19.09
N LYS A 176 -4.99 -7.35 -20.40
CA LYS A 176 -4.92 -8.42 -21.41
C LYS A 176 -3.69 -9.33 -21.20
N TRP A 177 -2.53 -8.74 -20.92
CA TRP A 177 -1.30 -9.50 -20.65
C TRP A 177 -1.37 -10.27 -19.33
N VAL A 178 -1.89 -9.67 -18.25
CA VAL A 178 -2.06 -10.32 -16.95
C VAL A 178 -3.01 -11.51 -17.03
N VAL A 179 -4.11 -11.42 -17.80
CA VAL A 179 -5.01 -12.57 -18.03
C VAL A 179 -4.29 -13.72 -18.75
N ALA A 180 -3.44 -13.43 -19.74
CA ALA A 180 -2.65 -14.45 -20.42
C ALA A 180 -1.59 -15.07 -19.48
N TRP A 181 -0.81 -14.24 -18.79
CA TRP A 181 0.22 -14.65 -17.83
C TRP A 181 -0.36 -15.51 -16.70
N VAL A 182 -1.49 -15.11 -16.09
CA VAL A 182 -2.15 -15.89 -15.03
C VAL A 182 -2.70 -17.21 -15.56
N ARG A 183 -3.14 -17.28 -16.83
CA ARG A 183 -3.58 -18.54 -17.45
C ARG A 183 -2.42 -19.48 -17.81
N GLN A 184 -1.20 -18.96 -18.01
CA GLN A 184 -0.04 -19.73 -18.45
C GLN A 184 0.86 -20.18 -17.31
N ASP A 185 1.15 -19.27 -16.36
CA ASP A 185 2.20 -19.47 -15.35
C ASP A 185 1.65 -19.93 -13.98
N TRP A 186 0.33 -19.86 -13.75
CA TRP A 186 -0.28 -20.11 -12.44
C TRP A 186 -1.24 -21.32 -12.45
N PRO A 187 -1.41 -22.03 -11.31
CA PRO A 187 -2.14 -23.30 -11.25
C PRO A 187 -3.66 -23.15 -11.09
N PHE A 188 -4.23 -21.97 -11.37
CA PHE A 188 -5.63 -21.67 -11.11
C PHE A 188 -6.52 -22.07 -12.29
N ALA A 189 -7.55 -22.87 -12.04
CA ALA A 189 -8.56 -23.23 -13.03
C ALA A 189 -9.56 -22.09 -13.27
N LYS A 190 -9.87 -21.30 -12.23
CA LYS A 190 -10.85 -20.22 -12.31
C LYS A 190 -10.46 -19.01 -11.46
N VAL A 191 -10.20 -17.90 -12.14
CA VAL A 191 -9.76 -16.63 -11.54
C VAL A 191 -10.82 -15.54 -11.70
N ALA A 192 -11.09 -14.79 -10.63
CA ALA A 192 -11.93 -13.60 -10.68
C ALA A 192 -11.09 -12.36 -11.00
N TYR A 193 -11.60 -11.49 -11.88
CA TYR A 193 -11.02 -10.17 -12.17
C TYR A 193 -12.07 -9.07 -11.92
N PRO A 194 -12.26 -8.64 -10.66
CA PRO A 194 -13.26 -7.63 -10.28
C PRO A 194 -12.96 -6.27 -10.90
N GLY A 195 -14.01 -5.57 -11.34
CA GLY A 195 -13.90 -4.33 -12.12
C GLY A 195 -13.42 -4.54 -13.56
N ARG A 196 -13.28 -5.80 -14.02
CA ARG A 196 -12.75 -6.15 -15.35
C ARG A 196 -13.70 -7.09 -16.11
N SER A 197 -13.60 -8.41 -15.89
CA SER A 197 -14.52 -9.41 -16.45
C SER A 197 -15.77 -9.64 -15.58
N ILE A 198 -15.75 -9.13 -14.36
CA ILE A 198 -16.89 -9.08 -13.43
C ILE A 198 -17.03 -7.63 -13.02
N ASP A 199 -18.20 -7.02 -13.22
CA ASP A 199 -18.46 -5.65 -12.78
C ASP A 199 -18.48 -5.55 -11.24
N TRP A 200 -18.36 -4.34 -10.72
CA TRP A 200 -18.26 -4.11 -9.29
C TRP A 200 -19.54 -4.42 -8.51
N ALA A 201 -20.73 -4.22 -9.07
CA ALA A 201 -21.99 -4.50 -8.38
C ALA A 201 -22.22 -6.01 -8.26
N THR A 202 -21.99 -6.76 -9.35
CA THR A 202 -22.01 -8.23 -9.35
C THR A 202 -20.97 -8.80 -8.38
N TRP A 203 -19.75 -8.26 -8.37
CA TRP A 203 -18.70 -8.73 -7.46
C TRP A 203 -19.02 -8.46 -5.99
N ASP A 204 -19.46 -7.26 -5.64
CA ASP A 204 -19.75 -6.90 -4.25
C ASP A 204 -20.96 -7.69 -3.71
N ALA A 205 -21.96 -7.98 -4.55
CA ALA A 205 -23.07 -8.88 -4.23
C ALA A 205 -22.59 -10.32 -3.97
N LEU A 206 -21.68 -10.86 -4.79
CA LEU A 206 -21.07 -12.18 -4.57
C LEU A 206 -20.26 -12.23 -3.27
N VAL A 207 -19.54 -11.15 -2.92
CA VAL A 207 -18.79 -11.03 -1.65
C VAL A 207 -19.75 -10.99 -0.46
N ALA A 208 -20.86 -10.25 -0.55
CA ALA A 208 -21.88 -10.20 0.50
C ALA A 208 -22.52 -11.57 0.76
N GLN A 209 -22.91 -12.29 -0.31
CA GLN A 209 -23.42 -13.66 -0.20
C GLN A 209 -22.38 -14.62 0.41
N GLY A 210 -21.12 -14.52 -0.02
CA GLY A 210 -20.01 -15.33 0.50
C GLY A 210 -19.75 -15.13 1.99
N LYS A 211 -19.96 -13.91 2.52
CA LYS A 211 -19.93 -13.62 3.96
C LYS A 211 -21.14 -14.24 4.68
N ALA A 212 -22.36 -13.99 4.18
CA ALA A 212 -23.59 -14.48 4.83
C ALA A 212 -23.61 -16.00 5.01
N ARG A 213 -23.19 -16.76 3.98
CA ARG A 213 -23.10 -18.24 4.07
C ARG A 213 -22.09 -18.70 5.12
N LYS A 214 -20.94 -18.01 5.25
CA LYS A 214 -19.92 -18.34 6.27
C LYS A 214 -20.41 -18.07 7.69
N THR A 215 -21.18 -17.00 7.91
CA THR A 215 -21.83 -16.76 9.20
C THR A 215 -22.88 -17.85 9.51
N ALA A 216 -23.72 -18.20 8.53
CA ALA A 216 -24.76 -19.23 8.69
C ALA A 216 -24.22 -20.67 8.84
N GLN A 217 -22.92 -20.88 8.64
CA GLN A 217 -22.21 -22.16 8.84
C GLN A 217 -21.36 -22.19 10.12
N ALA A 218 -21.38 -21.12 10.92
CA ALA A 218 -20.66 -20.98 12.19
C ALA A 218 -21.60 -21.00 13.41
N HIS A 219 -22.85 -21.44 13.20
CA HIS A 219 -23.94 -21.60 14.16
C HIS A 219 -24.57 -22.98 13.98
#